data_AF-A0A4U0WXZ0-F1
#
_entry.id   AF-A0A4U0WXZ0-F1
#
_cell.length_a   1.000
_cell.length_b   1.000
_cell.length_c   1.000
_cell.angle_alpha   90.00
_cell.angle_beta   90.00
_cell.angle_gamma   90.00
#
_symmetry.space_group_name_H-M   'P 1'
#
loop_
_entity.id
_entity.type
_entity.pdbx_description
1 polymer ?
#
loop_
_entity_poly.entity_id
_entity_poly.type
_entity_poly.pdbx_seq_one_letter_code
_entity_poly.pdbx_strand_id
1 'polypeptide(L)'
;MAIENEPLLYAVVGFAAYHHTLTKPNGKIQDFLRYYNRSVSLLRLSLQKNQKHTVATILTMLQLATMEEFLGDWVNLLGHQKAAYEILTELYTPRTILQNETLRRIICWYIRFDLFAGIMSGSETVLSREWFAAYHDYYLREVRNNPLDFRSIYEETMSNSRLLATDVATLFARKSKGVIDDGEFAGELEVLSASLAAWEGTRSPTMTDPSKHIKDFPGAASRDPADIVDPFDPNFLYGDDLFTTNYALIDFWAIDLMFRFQLATVERKTPSPETEALAFKMCKMFEALEYYQQKLPGAILAAQATLSIASLILPKDQKHMTWCRKKFAKIESHGYIYPAAFRERLTDHWGEDVRRWWLPNDGDYPPMIRSIREWTEERTVKPRDSAGEDIREIKGIFSSWTLEDGVTKAEKGTETESDGLEHSDADGDGPMVYGSSPDYDWNRIPVQLGGR
;
A
#
# COMPACT_ATOMS: atom_id res chain seq x y z
N MET A 1 22.98 -13.04 7.00
CA MET A 1 22.20 -12.66 5.80
C MET A 1 22.59 -11.30 5.24
N ALA A 2 22.21 -10.15 5.81
CA ALA A 2 22.54 -8.85 5.20
C ALA A 2 24.06 -8.59 5.11
N ILE A 3 24.82 -8.87 6.17
CA ILE A 3 26.28 -8.69 6.20
C ILE A 3 27.00 -9.53 5.11
N GLU A 4 26.40 -10.63 4.67
CA GLU A 4 26.96 -11.58 3.71
C GLU A 4 26.45 -11.34 2.28
N ASN A 5 25.55 -10.38 2.07
CA ASN A 5 24.97 -10.06 0.78
C ASN A 5 25.01 -8.53 0.57
N GLU A 6 25.97 -8.05 -0.23
CA GLU A 6 26.16 -6.62 -0.46
C GLU A 6 24.90 -5.88 -0.94
N PRO A 7 24.15 -6.36 -1.96
CA PRO A 7 22.92 -5.68 -2.39
C PRO A 7 21.94 -5.43 -1.24
N LEU A 8 21.68 -6.46 -0.43
CA LEU A 8 20.78 -6.38 0.73
C LEU A 8 21.34 -5.46 1.82
N LEU A 9 22.64 -5.53 2.11
CA LEU A 9 23.29 -4.64 3.07
C LEU A 9 23.08 -3.17 2.69
N TYR A 10 23.37 -2.83 1.43
CA TYR A 10 23.19 -1.47 0.93
C TYR A 10 21.73 -1.02 0.95
N ALA A 11 20.77 -1.92 0.70
CA ALA A 11 19.33 -1.60 0.79
C ALA A 11 18.94 -1.24 2.24
N VAL A 12 19.33 -2.09 3.21
CA VAL A 12 19.03 -1.89 4.63
C VAL A 12 19.72 -0.63 5.17
N VAL A 13 21.00 -0.43 4.83
CA VAL A 13 21.76 0.78 5.22
C VAL A 13 21.16 2.02 4.57
N GLY A 14 20.72 1.95 3.32
CA GLY A 14 20.04 3.06 2.64
C GLY A 14 18.75 3.46 3.34
N PHE A 15 17.92 2.50 3.71
CA PHE A 15 16.67 2.78 4.42
C PHE A 15 16.88 3.29 5.85
N ALA A 16 17.88 2.76 6.57
CA ALA A 16 18.27 3.29 7.88
C ALA A 16 18.83 4.72 7.76
N ALA A 17 19.67 4.98 6.76
CA ALA A 17 20.22 6.30 6.47
C ALA A 17 19.12 7.29 6.08
N TYR A 18 18.08 6.86 5.36
CA TYR A 18 16.91 7.67 5.04
C TYR A 18 16.25 8.21 6.31
N HIS A 19 15.86 7.32 7.24
CA HIS A 19 15.24 7.75 8.50
C HIS A 19 16.18 8.58 9.38
N HIS A 20 17.47 8.24 9.42
CA HIS A 20 18.45 9.05 10.15
C HIS A 20 18.67 10.44 9.54
N THR A 21 18.51 10.58 8.22
CA THR A 21 18.61 11.87 7.53
C THR A 21 17.44 12.76 7.89
N LEU A 22 16.23 12.20 8.01
CA LEU A 22 15.02 12.93 8.40
C LEU A 22 15.11 13.55 9.80
N THR A 23 15.90 12.98 10.71
CA THR A 23 16.08 13.53 12.06
C THR A 23 17.13 14.65 12.13
N LYS A 24 17.86 14.90 11.04
CA LYS A 24 18.90 15.93 10.99
C LYS A 24 18.32 17.26 10.47
N PRO A 25 18.56 18.39 11.17
CA PRO A 25 18.14 19.71 10.70
C PRO A 25 18.66 20.08 9.30
N ASN A 26 19.86 19.58 8.95
CA ASN A 26 20.53 19.83 7.67
C ASN A 26 20.75 18.53 6.88
N GLY A 27 19.86 17.55 7.04
CA GLY A 27 19.91 16.30 6.27
C GLY A 27 19.92 16.57 4.77
N LYS A 28 20.67 15.77 4.01
CA LYS A 28 20.75 15.89 2.55
C LYS A 28 20.31 14.59 1.91
N ILE A 29 19.62 14.68 0.77
CA ILE A 29 19.16 13.49 0.04
C ILE A 29 20.32 12.52 -0.29
N GLN A 30 21.51 13.07 -0.56
CA GLN A 30 22.73 12.32 -0.83
C GLN A 30 23.18 11.40 0.34
N ASP A 31 22.78 11.70 1.58
CA ASP A 31 23.16 10.95 2.77
C ASP A 31 22.68 9.49 2.70
N PHE A 32 21.52 9.26 2.08
CA PHE A 32 20.95 7.93 1.88
C PHE A 32 21.02 7.45 0.43
N LEU A 33 20.92 8.35 -0.56
CA LEU A 33 20.85 7.97 -1.98
C LEU A 33 22.07 7.19 -2.46
N ARG A 34 23.26 7.47 -1.92
CA ARG A 34 24.48 6.73 -2.28
C ARG A 34 24.35 5.22 -2.00
N TYR A 35 23.68 4.85 -0.90
CA TYR A 35 23.49 3.47 -0.50
C TYR A 35 22.39 2.81 -1.32
N TYR A 36 21.28 3.52 -1.50
CA TYR A 36 20.17 3.09 -2.35
C TYR A 36 20.63 2.82 -3.79
N ASN A 37 21.31 3.79 -4.43
CA ASN A 37 21.81 3.64 -5.80
C ASN A 37 22.80 2.48 -5.93
N ARG A 38 23.62 2.26 -4.90
CA ARG A 38 24.56 1.13 -4.87
C ARG A 38 23.81 -0.21 -4.78
N SER A 39 22.78 -0.30 -3.94
CA SER A 39 21.93 -1.48 -3.83
C SER A 39 21.23 -1.80 -5.15
N VAL A 40 20.58 -0.81 -5.78
CA VAL A 40 19.90 -0.97 -7.09
C VAL A 40 20.89 -1.44 -8.16
N SER A 41 22.08 -0.85 -8.21
CA SER A 41 23.12 -1.24 -9.18
C SER A 41 23.57 -2.69 -8.98
N LEU A 42 23.81 -3.10 -7.74
CA LEU A 42 24.21 -4.48 -7.42
C LEU A 42 23.07 -5.47 -7.65
N LEU A 43 21.82 -5.09 -7.35
CA LEU A 43 20.65 -5.91 -7.65
C LEU A 43 20.53 -6.16 -9.16
N ARG A 44 20.65 -5.11 -9.99
CA ARG A 44 20.63 -5.24 -11.46
C ARG A 44 21.70 -6.22 -11.95
N LEU A 45 22.91 -6.19 -11.39
CA LEU A 45 23.97 -7.15 -11.70
C LEU A 45 23.57 -8.58 -11.30
N SER A 46 22.94 -8.75 -10.13
CA SER A 46 22.48 -10.07 -9.66
C SER A 46 21.31 -10.66 -10.45
N LEU A 47 20.64 -9.85 -11.29
CA LEU A 47 19.53 -10.25 -12.15
C LEU A 47 19.95 -10.52 -13.60
N GLN A 48 21.23 -10.40 -13.93
CA GLN A 48 21.73 -10.72 -15.27
C GLN A 48 21.59 -12.23 -15.57
N LYS A 49 21.41 -12.57 -16.86
CA LYS A 49 21.27 -13.96 -17.31
C LYS A 49 22.36 -14.86 -16.71
N ASN A 50 21.96 -16.05 -16.24
CA ASN A 50 22.78 -17.08 -15.59
C ASN A 50 23.20 -16.82 -14.13
N GLN A 51 22.69 -15.78 -13.48
CA GLN A 51 22.85 -15.63 -12.03
C GLN A 51 21.80 -16.44 -11.27
N LYS A 52 22.19 -17.05 -10.15
CA LYS A 52 21.27 -17.82 -9.31
C LYS A 52 20.50 -16.86 -8.39
N HIS A 53 19.18 -16.87 -8.50
CA HIS A 53 18.32 -16.14 -7.58
C HIS A 53 18.31 -16.81 -6.19
N THR A 54 18.25 -15.98 -5.15
CA THR A 54 18.32 -16.46 -3.75
C THR A 54 17.32 -15.73 -2.87
N VAL A 55 17.15 -16.23 -1.64
CA VAL A 55 16.42 -15.54 -0.57
C VAL A 55 16.90 -14.09 -0.38
N ALA A 56 18.21 -13.85 -0.50
CA ALA A 56 18.77 -12.51 -0.37
C ALA A 56 18.39 -11.59 -1.54
N THR A 57 18.21 -12.15 -2.75
CA THR A 57 17.69 -11.42 -3.91
C THR A 57 16.28 -10.91 -3.65
N ILE A 58 15.38 -11.79 -3.18
CA ILE A 58 13.99 -11.41 -2.82
C ILE A 58 13.99 -10.35 -1.73
N LEU A 59 14.76 -10.53 -0.64
CA LEU A 59 14.82 -9.56 0.44
C LEU A 59 15.36 -8.20 0.00
N THR A 60 16.30 -8.18 -0.94
CA THR A 60 16.81 -6.92 -1.51
C THR A 60 15.68 -6.20 -2.25
N MET A 61 14.91 -6.91 -3.08
CA MET A 61 13.76 -6.34 -3.80
C MET A 61 12.69 -5.82 -2.85
N LEU A 62 12.30 -6.59 -1.83
CA LEU A 62 11.29 -6.18 -0.85
C LEU A 62 11.74 -4.96 -0.03
N GLN A 63 13.02 -4.91 0.35
CA GLN A 63 13.57 -3.76 1.07
C GLN A 63 13.61 -2.49 0.19
N LEU A 64 13.95 -2.63 -1.09
CA LEU A 64 13.90 -1.51 -2.04
C LEU A 64 12.46 -1.08 -2.31
N ALA A 65 11.51 -2.01 -2.47
CA ALA A 65 10.08 -1.71 -2.58
C ALA A 65 9.55 -0.93 -1.37
N THR A 66 9.95 -1.30 -0.15
CA THR A 66 9.61 -0.52 1.06
C THR A 66 10.20 0.87 1.02
N MET A 67 11.44 1.01 0.53
CA MET A 67 12.03 2.33 0.41
C MET A 67 11.29 3.19 -0.63
N GLU A 68 10.93 2.64 -1.79
CA GLU A 68 10.15 3.36 -2.81
C GLU A 68 8.75 3.74 -2.33
N GLU A 69 8.11 2.90 -1.50
CA GLU A 69 6.86 3.24 -0.83
C GLU A 69 7.00 4.49 0.05
N PHE A 70 8.06 4.56 0.86
CA PHE A 70 8.31 5.70 1.75
C PHE A 70 8.70 6.97 0.97
N LEU A 71 9.29 6.81 -0.21
CA LEU A 71 9.61 7.90 -1.13
C LEU A 71 8.39 8.39 -1.94
N GLY A 72 7.26 7.68 -1.88
CA GLY A 72 6.09 7.93 -2.69
C GLY A 72 6.27 7.57 -4.18
N ASP A 73 7.30 6.80 -4.53
CA ASP A 73 7.64 6.38 -5.89
C ASP A 73 6.97 5.04 -6.25
N TRP A 74 5.68 5.12 -6.53
CA TRP A 74 4.87 3.92 -6.75
C TRP A 74 5.19 3.17 -8.03
N VAL A 75 5.70 3.86 -9.06
CA VAL A 75 6.15 3.22 -10.29
C VAL A 75 7.27 2.23 -9.96
N ASN A 76 8.30 2.69 -9.25
CA ASN A 76 9.43 1.83 -8.91
C ASN A 76 9.06 0.76 -7.86
N LEU A 77 8.15 1.08 -6.92
CA LEU A 77 7.59 0.08 -6.01
C LEU A 77 6.97 -1.09 -6.78
N LEU A 78 6.06 -0.80 -7.72
CA LEU A 78 5.39 -1.83 -8.51
C LEU A 78 6.37 -2.62 -9.36
N GLY A 79 7.38 -1.96 -9.94
CA GLY A 79 8.47 -2.66 -10.64
C GLY A 79 9.22 -3.65 -9.75
N HIS A 80 9.54 -3.28 -8.51
CA HIS A 80 10.17 -4.19 -7.55
C HIS A 80 9.23 -5.31 -7.08
N GLN A 81 7.94 -5.03 -6.92
CA GLN A 81 6.94 -6.03 -6.56
C GLN A 81 6.77 -7.06 -7.68
N LYS A 82 6.63 -6.65 -8.95
CA LYS A 82 6.58 -7.52 -10.13
C LYS A 82 7.85 -8.39 -10.24
N ALA A 83 9.04 -7.80 -10.06
CA ALA A 83 10.28 -8.58 -10.08
C ALA A 83 10.39 -9.58 -8.92
N ALA A 84 9.91 -9.21 -7.72
CA ALA A 84 9.89 -10.10 -6.57
C ALA A 84 8.93 -11.28 -6.77
N TYR A 85 7.80 -11.06 -7.45
CA TYR A 85 6.84 -12.10 -7.81
C TYR A 85 7.50 -13.21 -8.64
N GLU A 86 8.19 -12.82 -9.72
CA GLU A 86 8.83 -13.75 -10.65
C GLU A 86 9.82 -14.66 -9.92
N ILE A 87 10.69 -14.08 -9.10
CA ILE A 87 11.69 -14.85 -8.34
C ILE A 87 11.04 -15.69 -7.23
N LEU A 88 10.03 -15.15 -6.54
CA LEU A 88 9.35 -15.87 -5.47
C LEU A 88 8.66 -17.13 -6.01
N THR A 89 8.02 -17.03 -7.17
CA THR A 89 7.32 -18.15 -7.82
C THR A 89 8.26 -19.08 -8.60
N GLU A 90 9.44 -18.62 -9.00
CA GLU A 90 10.53 -19.48 -9.48
C GLU A 90 11.07 -20.38 -8.36
N LEU A 91 11.27 -19.82 -7.16
CA LEU A 91 11.95 -20.51 -6.06
C LEU A 91 11.01 -21.33 -5.17
N TYR A 92 9.73 -20.94 -5.09
CA TYR A 92 8.80 -21.50 -4.10
C TYR A 92 7.42 -21.78 -4.68
N THR A 93 6.71 -22.63 -3.94
CA THR A 93 5.28 -22.91 -4.08
C THR A 93 4.58 -22.42 -2.80
N PRO A 94 3.24 -22.32 -2.79
CA PRO A 94 2.48 -21.99 -1.58
C PRO A 94 2.84 -22.85 -0.36
N ARG A 95 3.29 -24.10 -0.58
CA ARG A 95 3.68 -25.02 0.50
C ARG A 95 5.14 -24.87 0.90
N THR A 96 6.06 -24.77 -0.06
CA THR A 96 7.50 -24.74 0.25
C THR A 96 7.94 -23.42 0.88
N ILE A 97 7.24 -22.32 0.61
CA ILE A 97 7.50 -21.01 1.24
C ILE A 97 7.20 -21.00 2.75
N LEU A 98 6.44 -21.97 3.26
CA LEU A 98 6.05 -22.01 4.67
C LEU A 98 7.00 -22.84 5.55
N GLN A 99 8.02 -23.47 4.95
CA GLN A 99 8.88 -24.46 5.61
C GLN A 99 9.72 -23.91 6.75
N ASN A 100 10.07 -22.62 6.74
CA ASN A 100 10.80 -21.98 7.83
C ASN A 100 10.32 -20.55 8.07
N GLU A 101 10.69 -20.01 9.22
CA GLU A 101 10.25 -18.70 9.69
C GLU A 101 10.64 -17.56 8.76
N THR A 102 11.88 -17.57 8.25
CA THR A 102 12.37 -16.52 7.33
C THR A 102 11.52 -16.45 6.08
N LEU A 103 11.20 -17.60 5.49
CA LEU A 103 10.36 -17.66 4.29
C LEU A 103 8.92 -17.22 4.58
N ARG A 104 8.37 -17.57 5.75
CA ARG A 104 7.07 -17.05 6.20
C ARG A 104 7.07 -15.52 6.34
N ARG A 105 8.17 -14.93 6.84
CA ARG A 105 8.31 -13.46 6.89
C ARG A 105 8.38 -12.83 5.49
N ILE A 106 9.06 -13.48 4.55
CA ILE A 106 9.16 -13.02 3.16
C ILE A 106 7.80 -13.01 2.48
N ILE A 107 7.05 -14.11 2.52
CA ILE A 107 5.72 -14.16 1.89
C ILE A 107 4.74 -13.19 2.53
N CYS A 108 4.78 -13.05 3.86
CA CYS A 108 3.97 -12.07 4.58
C CYS A 108 4.25 -10.63 4.11
N TRP A 109 5.52 -10.28 3.92
CA TRP A 109 5.93 -8.96 3.42
C TRP A 109 5.52 -8.75 1.96
N TYR A 110 5.74 -9.74 1.10
CA TYR A 110 5.32 -9.69 -0.29
C TYR A 110 3.79 -9.54 -0.41
N ILE A 111 3.01 -10.34 0.32
CA ILE A 111 1.54 -10.29 0.37
C ILE A 111 1.04 -8.88 0.65
N ARG A 112 1.72 -8.14 1.55
CA ARG A 112 1.36 -6.76 1.86
C ARG A 112 1.46 -5.85 0.64
N PHE A 113 2.53 -5.97 -0.16
CA PHE A 113 2.68 -5.19 -1.38
C PHE A 113 1.71 -5.61 -2.47
N ASP A 114 1.50 -6.91 -2.63
CA ASP A 114 0.62 -7.44 -3.66
C ASP A 114 -0.85 -7.03 -3.43
N LEU A 115 -1.31 -7.11 -2.18
CA LEU A 115 -2.63 -6.58 -1.80
C LEU A 115 -2.72 -5.08 -2.02
N PHE A 116 -1.71 -4.33 -1.59
CA PHE A 116 -1.73 -2.88 -1.73
C PHE A 116 -1.74 -2.46 -3.20
N ALA A 117 -0.99 -3.16 -4.06
CA ALA A 117 -1.01 -2.98 -5.51
C ALA A 117 -2.38 -3.35 -6.12
N GLY A 118 -2.94 -4.52 -5.79
CA GLY A 118 -4.24 -4.97 -6.29
C GLY A 118 -5.38 -4.02 -5.90
N ILE A 119 -5.48 -3.71 -4.61
CA ILE A 119 -6.48 -2.79 -4.05
C ILE A 119 -6.41 -1.41 -4.70
N MET A 120 -5.20 -0.83 -4.75
CA MET A 120 -5.03 0.50 -5.32
C MET A 120 -5.31 0.46 -6.82
N SER A 121 -4.94 -0.63 -7.52
CA SER A 121 -5.17 -0.81 -8.96
C SER A 121 -6.61 -1.04 -9.37
N GLY A 122 -7.49 -1.38 -8.43
CA GLY A 122 -8.78 -1.97 -8.77
C GLY A 122 -8.62 -3.29 -9.54
N SER A 123 -7.46 -3.94 -9.46
CA SER A 123 -7.16 -5.21 -10.11
C SER A 123 -7.01 -6.31 -9.07
N GLU A 124 -6.95 -7.55 -9.55
CA GLU A 124 -6.65 -8.70 -8.71
C GLU A 124 -5.19 -8.66 -8.22
N THR A 125 -4.91 -9.39 -7.14
CA THR A 125 -3.54 -9.66 -6.69
C THR A 125 -2.79 -10.48 -7.75
N VAL A 126 -1.47 -10.32 -7.83
CA VAL A 126 -0.66 -11.10 -8.77
C VAL A 126 -0.44 -12.53 -8.26
N LEU A 127 -0.33 -12.71 -6.94
CA LEU A 127 -0.43 -14.05 -6.34
C LEU A 127 -1.87 -14.56 -6.43
N SER A 128 -1.98 -15.86 -6.70
CA SER A 128 -3.26 -16.55 -6.58
C SER A 128 -3.68 -16.63 -5.10
N ARG A 129 -4.99 -16.72 -4.89
CA ARG A 129 -5.61 -16.92 -3.57
C ARG A 129 -4.99 -18.08 -2.76
N GLU A 130 -4.46 -19.11 -3.44
CA GLU A 130 -3.81 -20.26 -2.79
C GLU A 130 -2.64 -19.84 -1.88
N TRP A 131 -1.86 -18.83 -2.26
CA TRP A 131 -0.74 -18.34 -1.44
C TRP A 131 -1.21 -17.72 -0.12
N PHE A 132 -2.28 -16.94 -0.17
CA PHE A 132 -2.89 -16.31 0.99
C PHE A 132 -3.53 -17.36 1.91
N ALA A 133 -4.28 -18.28 1.32
CA ALA A 133 -4.92 -19.38 2.05
C ALA A 133 -3.88 -20.29 2.72
N ALA A 134 -2.80 -20.66 2.03
CA ALA A 134 -1.75 -21.50 2.60
C ALA A 134 -1.05 -20.81 3.80
N TYR A 135 -0.82 -19.50 3.73
CA TYR A 135 -0.25 -18.73 4.84
C TYR A 135 -1.20 -18.67 6.05
N HIS A 136 -2.49 -18.41 5.82
CA HIS A 136 -3.52 -18.42 6.87
C HIS A 136 -3.68 -19.81 7.49
N ASP A 137 -3.84 -20.86 6.69
CA ASP A 137 -3.99 -22.25 7.12
C ASP A 137 -2.80 -22.75 7.95
N TYR A 138 -1.60 -22.22 7.70
CA TYR A 138 -0.44 -22.51 8.53
C TYR A 138 -0.64 -21.94 9.95
N TYR A 139 -0.95 -20.65 10.08
CA TYR A 139 -1.10 -20.02 11.38
C TYR A 139 -2.36 -20.44 12.12
N LEU A 140 -3.44 -20.77 11.41
CA LEU A 140 -4.63 -21.39 11.99
C LEU A 140 -4.28 -22.71 12.69
N ARG A 141 -3.42 -23.53 12.08
CA ARG A 141 -2.92 -24.77 12.71
C ARG A 141 -1.98 -24.48 13.88
N GLU A 142 -1.10 -23.50 13.78
CA GLU A 142 -0.20 -23.12 14.89
C GLU A 142 -0.99 -22.64 16.11
N VAL A 143 -2.01 -21.80 15.92
CA VAL A 143 -2.91 -21.36 17.01
C VAL A 143 -3.67 -22.54 17.62
N ARG A 144 -4.17 -23.47 16.80
CA ARG A 144 -4.82 -24.69 17.30
C ARG A 144 -3.88 -25.55 18.16
N ASN A 145 -2.61 -25.64 17.78
CA ASN A 145 -1.61 -26.44 18.49
C ASN A 145 -1.08 -25.71 19.73
N ASN A 146 -1.01 -24.39 19.70
CA ASN A 146 -0.51 -23.55 20.79
C ASN A 146 -1.37 -22.27 20.94
N PRO A 147 -2.54 -22.36 21.60
CA PRO A 147 -3.52 -21.28 21.67
C PRO A 147 -3.11 -20.11 22.57
N LEU A 148 -1.94 -20.18 23.21
CA LEU A 148 -1.38 -19.11 24.06
C LEU A 148 -0.19 -18.41 23.40
N ASP A 149 0.25 -18.84 22.22
CA ASP A 149 1.29 -18.13 21.48
C ASP A 149 0.72 -16.88 20.81
N PHE A 150 0.86 -15.74 21.48
CA PHE A 150 0.43 -14.44 20.96
C PHE A 150 0.93 -14.17 19.55
N ARG A 151 2.16 -14.59 19.21
CA ARG A 151 2.70 -14.39 17.88
C ARG A 151 1.82 -15.10 16.84
N SER A 152 1.58 -16.39 17.01
CA SER A 152 0.74 -17.17 16.07
C SER A 152 -0.69 -16.65 16.02
N ILE A 153 -1.25 -16.20 17.15
CA ILE A 153 -2.58 -15.60 17.22
C ILE A 153 -2.67 -14.34 16.35
N TYR A 154 -1.72 -13.41 16.50
CA TYR A 154 -1.73 -12.19 15.68
C TYR A 154 -1.46 -12.47 14.20
N GLU A 155 -0.58 -13.41 13.87
CA GLU A 155 -0.34 -13.82 12.47
C GLU A 155 -1.58 -14.46 11.84
N GLU A 156 -2.29 -15.31 12.56
CA GLU A 156 -3.56 -15.89 12.12
C GLU A 156 -4.59 -14.79 11.87
N THR A 157 -4.79 -13.89 12.84
CA THR A 157 -5.80 -12.82 12.73
C THR A 157 -5.51 -11.86 11.57
N MET A 158 -4.26 -11.46 11.37
CA MET A 158 -3.87 -10.61 10.23
C MET A 158 -3.93 -11.36 8.91
N SER A 159 -3.54 -12.64 8.86
CA SER A 159 -3.63 -13.43 7.62
C SER A 159 -5.06 -13.73 7.21
N ASN A 160 -5.96 -13.96 8.15
CA ASN A 160 -7.40 -14.07 7.91
C ASN A 160 -7.94 -12.77 7.27
N SER A 161 -7.59 -11.63 7.87
CA SER A 161 -7.97 -10.31 7.34
C SER A 161 -7.46 -10.10 5.90
N ARG A 162 -6.21 -10.47 5.62
CA ARG A 162 -5.61 -10.37 4.27
C ARG A 162 -6.24 -11.33 3.25
N LEU A 163 -6.64 -12.53 3.68
CA LEU A 163 -7.39 -13.45 2.83
C LEU A 163 -8.75 -12.86 2.46
N LEU A 164 -9.47 -12.30 3.43
CA LEU A 164 -10.73 -11.57 3.17
C LEU A 164 -10.51 -10.39 2.23
N ALA A 165 -9.45 -9.60 2.42
CA ALA A 165 -9.10 -8.50 1.53
C ALA A 165 -8.85 -8.97 0.08
N THR A 166 -8.20 -10.12 -0.08
CA THR A 166 -7.95 -10.75 -1.40
C THR A 166 -9.27 -11.13 -2.05
N ASP A 167 -10.19 -11.73 -1.29
CA ASP A 167 -11.49 -12.17 -1.79
C ASP A 167 -12.36 -10.97 -2.18
N VAL A 168 -12.35 -9.90 -1.38
CA VAL A 168 -13.00 -8.62 -1.71
C VAL A 168 -12.43 -8.02 -3.00
N ALA A 169 -11.10 -7.88 -3.11
CA ALA A 169 -10.46 -7.32 -4.30
C ALA A 169 -10.79 -8.14 -5.56
N THR A 170 -10.78 -9.47 -5.44
CA THR A 170 -11.09 -10.39 -6.53
C THR A 170 -12.55 -10.25 -6.98
N LEU A 171 -13.51 -10.21 -6.05
CA LEU A 171 -14.93 -10.06 -6.37
C LEU A 171 -15.21 -8.78 -7.16
N PHE A 172 -14.73 -7.64 -6.65
CA PHE A 172 -14.97 -6.34 -7.30
C PHE A 172 -14.23 -6.21 -8.64
N ALA A 173 -13.01 -6.75 -8.75
CA ALA A 173 -12.28 -6.75 -10.02
C ALA A 173 -12.99 -7.61 -11.08
N ARG A 174 -13.43 -8.82 -10.72
CA ARG A 174 -14.21 -9.70 -11.62
C ARG A 174 -15.51 -9.02 -12.04
N LYS A 175 -16.20 -8.34 -11.11
CA LYS A 175 -17.42 -7.59 -11.42
C LYS A 175 -17.14 -6.44 -12.38
N SER A 176 -16.12 -5.63 -12.11
CA SER A 176 -15.74 -4.48 -12.94
C SER A 176 -15.31 -4.88 -14.35
N LYS A 177 -14.71 -6.08 -14.52
CA LYS A 177 -14.30 -6.63 -15.82
C LYS A 177 -15.46 -7.34 -16.56
N GLY A 178 -16.64 -7.45 -15.96
CA GLY A 178 -17.78 -8.16 -16.54
C GLY A 178 -17.58 -9.68 -16.63
N VAL A 179 -16.69 -10.25 -15.81
CA VAL A 179 -16.41 -11.70 -15.78
C VAL A 179 -17.53 -12.49 -15.10
N ILE A 180 -18.23 -11.84 -14.16
CA ILE A 180 -19.36 -12.41 -13.41
C ILE A 180 -20.62 -11.59 -13.62
N ASP A 181 -21.77 -12.26 -13.59
CA ASP A 181 -23.08 -11.61 -13.70
C ASP A 181 -23.56 -11.02 -12.36
N ASP A 182 -24.73 -10.39 -12.34
CA ASP A 182 -25.30 -9.79 -11.13
C ASP A 182 -25.70 -10.85 -10.07
N GLY A 183 -26.08 -12.06 -10.50
CA GLY A 183 -26.51 -13.13 -9.61
C GLY A 183 -25.33 -13.79 -8.90
N GLU A 184 -24.26 -14.09 -9.63
CA GLU A 184 -22.99 -14.58 -9.07
C GLU A 184 -22.38 -13.53 -8.13
N PHE A 185 -22.36 -12.27 -8.54
CA PHE A 185 -21.90 -11.17 -7.68
C PHE A 185 -22.69 -11.08 -6.38
N ALA A 186 -24.03 -11.13 -6.45
CA ALA A 186 -24.88 -11.07 -5.26
C ALA A 186 -24.63 -12.26 -4.30
N GLY A 187 -24.45 -13.46 -4.84
CA GLY A 187 -24.17 -14.66 -4.04
C GLY A 187 -22.81 -14.59 -3.32
N GLU A 188 -21.75 -14.23 -4.03
CA GLU A 188 -20.42 -14.07 -3.42
C GLU A 188 -20.39 -12.90 -2.43
N LEU A 189 -21.10 -11.80 -2.74
CA LEU A 189 -21.23 -10.64 -1.87
C LEU A 189 -21.89 -10.99 -0.53
N GLU A 190 -22.93 -11.83 -0.52
CA GLU A 190 -23.59 -12.29 0.70
C GLU A 190 -22.61 -13.06 1.61
N VAL A 191 -21.82 -13.97 1.03
CA VAL A 191 -20.82 -14.75 1.76
C VAL A 191 -19.72 -13.86 2.38
N LEU A 192 -19.22 -12.90 1.61
CA LEU A 192 -18.20 -11.97 2.10
C LEU A 192 -18.76 -11.02 3.17
N SER A 193 -19.98 -10.52 2.99
CA SER A 193 -20.65 -9.67 3.98
C SER A 193 -20.82 -10.39 5.30
N ALA A 194 -21.25 -11.66 5.26
CA ALA A 194 -21.38 -12.50 6.47
C ALA A 194 -20.02 -12.74 7.14
N SER A 195 -18.96 -12.97 6.34
CA SER A 195 -17.62 -13.21 6.86
C SER A 195 -17.02 -11.98 7.54
N LEU A 196 -17.19 -10.79 6.95
CA LEU A 196 -16.80 -9.52 7.56
C LEU A 196 -17.58 -9.24 8.84
N ALA A 197 -18.90 -9.45 8.84
CA ALA A 197 -19.73 -9.27 10.03
C ALA A 197 -19.37 -10.24 11.18
N ALA A 198 -18.93 -11.47 10.85
CA ALA A 198 -18.55 -12.48 11.83
C ALA A 198 -17.14 -12.27 12.42
N TRP A 199 -16.27 -11.49 11.75
CA TRP A 199 -14.85 -11.40 12.09
C TRP A 199 -14.59 -11.05 13.55
N GLU A 200 -15.30 -10.05 14.11
CA GLU A 200 -15.09 -9.65 15.51
C GLU A 200 -15.34 -10.81 16.49
N GLY A 201 -16.29 -11.70 16.18
CA GLY A 201 -16.59 -12.90 16.96
C GLY A 201 -15.59 -14.04 16.80
N THR A 202 -14.75 -14.02 15.76
CA THR A 202 -13.70 -15.03 15.52
C THR A 202 -12.41 -14.74 16.28
N ARG A 203 -12.28 -13.53 16.85
CA ARG A 203 -11.07 -13.12 17.58
C ARG A 203 -10.81 -14.01 18.79
N SER A 204 -9.53 -14.31 19.00
CA SER A 204 -9.10 -14.99 20.23
C SER A 204 -9.47 -14.18 21.47
N PRO A 205 -10.09 -14.79 22.51
CA PRO A 205 -10.35 -14.12 23.78
C PRO A 205 -9.10 -13.55 24.47
N THR A 206 -7.92 -14.09 24.15
CA THR A 206 -6.64 -13.58 24.67
C THR A 206 -6.30 -12.18 24.15
N MET A 207 -6.92 -11.74 23.05
CA MET A 207 -6.74 -10.40 22.46
C MET A 207 -7.81 -9.39 22.92
N THR A 208 -8.73 -9.79 23.79
CA THR A 208 -9.91 -8.96 24.12
C THR A 208 -9.91 -8.46 25.56
N ASP A 209 -8.89 -8.76 26.37
CA ASP A 209 -8.85 -8.41 27.80
C ASP A 209 -8.99 -6.89 28.04
N PRO A 210 -10.13 -6.40 28.56
CA PRO A 210 -10.35 -4.97 28.79
C PRO A 210 -9.47 -4.37 29.89
N SER A 211 -8.86 -5.21 30.75
CA SER A 211 -7.92 -4.74 31.77
C SER A 211 -6.64 -4.17 31.16
N LYS A 212 -6.35 -4.53 29.90
CA LYS A 212 -5.20 -4.06 29.13
C LYS A 212 -5.48 -2.76 28.37
N HIS A 213 -6.65 -2.16 28.52
CA HIS A 213 -6.90 -0.84 27.95
C HIS A 213 -6.14 0.25 28.69
N ILE A 214 -5.52 1.14 27.93
CA ILE A 214 -4.82 2.31 28.44
C ILE A 214 -5.85 3.29 29.01
N LYS A 215 -5.68 3.64 30.28
CA LYS A 215 -6.58 4.55 31.01
C LYS A 215 -6.06 5.99 31.04
N ASP A 216 -4.75 6.16 30.95
CA ASP A 216 -4.08 7.46 31.11
C ASP A 216 -3.08 7.73 29.97
N PHE A 217 -3.04 8.99 29.54
CA PHE A 217 -2.13 9.50 28.51
C PHE A 217 -1.23 10.58 29.11
N PRO A 218 -0.23 10.22 29.94
CA PRO A 218 0.62 11.19 30.61
C PRO A 218 1.33 12.06 29.56
N GLY A 219 1.37 13.37 29.79
CA GLY A 219 2.05 14.32 28.90
C GLY A 219 1.45 14.47 27.50
N ALA A 220 0.28 13.90 27.23
CA ALA A 220 -0.48 14.22 26.03
C ALA A 220 -1.06 15.64 26.09
N ALA A 221 -1.39 16.19 24.93
CA ALA A 221 -2.07 17.49 24.85
C ALA A 221 -3.41 17.41 25.62
N SER A 222 -3.84 18.55 26.16
CA SER A 222 -5.15 18.64 26.81
C SER A 222 -6.24 18.25 25.81
N ARG A 223 -7.23 17.50 26.30
CA ARG A 223 -8.41 17.12 25.52
C ARG A 223 -9.07 18.35 24.91
N ASP A 224 -9.18 18.37 23.59
CA ASP A 224 -9.87 19.43 22.85
C ASP A 224 -11.33 18.99 22.60
N PRO A 225 -12.34 19.62 23.23
CA PRO A 225 -13.74 19.30 22.98
C PRO A 225 -14.19 19.60 21.55
N ALA A 226 -13.44 20.43 20.82
CA ALA A 226 -13.70 20.76 19.44
C ALA A 226 -13.02 19.81 18.46
N ASP A 227 -12.29 18.79 18.90
CA ASP A 227 -11.70 17.79 17.99
C ASP A 227 -12.79 16.96 17.28
N ILE A 228 -12.43 16.24 16.23
CA ILE A 228 -13.36 15.33 15.53
C ILE A 228 -13.50 13.98 16.23
N VAL A 229 -12.53 13.61 17.07
CA VAL A 229 -12.52 12.35 17.82
C VAL A 229 -12.00 12.56 19.25
N ASP A 230 -12.35 11.65 20.15
CA ASP A 230 -11.80 11.59 21.50
C ASP A 230 -10.79 10.46 21.62
N PRO A 231 -9.47 10.71 21.53
CA PRO A 231 -8.44 9.67 21.59
C PRO A 231 -8.19 9.15 23.01
N PHE A 232 -8.76 9.80 24.04
CA PHE A 232 -8.50 9.51 25.45
C PHE A 232 -9.54 8.58 26.09
N ASP A 233 -10.30 7.85 25.27
CA ASP A 233 -11.28 6.88 25.76
C ASP A 233 -10.57 5.72 26.49
N PRO A 234 -10.84 5.52 27.79
CA PRO A 234 -10.16 4.50 28.59
C PRO A 234 -10.49 3.07 28.16
N ASN A 235 -11.48 2.83 27.29
CA ASN A 235 -11.92 1.49 26.90
C ASN A 235 -11.61 1.16 25.42
N PHE A 236 -10.63 1.84 24.84
CA PHE A 236 -10.42 1.81 23.39
C PHE A 236 -9.04 1.31 22.96
N LEU A 237 -7.96 1.94 23.44
CA LEU A 237 -6.59 1.61 23.03
C LEU A 237 -6.00 0.52 23.94
N TYR A 238 -5.48 -0.57 23.37
CA TYR A 238 -4.78 -1.61 24.13
C TYR A 238 -3.32 -1.22 24.39
N GLY A 239 -2.83 -1.47 25.61
CA GLY A 239 -1.43 -1.30 26.01
C GLY A 239 -0.71 -2.63 26.22
N ASP A 240 0.51 -2.54 26.75
CA ASP A 240 1.35 -3.66 27.16
C ASP A 240 1.44 -4.78 26.09
N ASP A 241 1.32 -6.03 26.52
CA ASP A 241 1.38 -7.24 25.69
C ASP A 241 0.26 -7.31 24.62
N LEU A 242 -0.80 -6.50 24.76
CA LEU A 242 -1.91 -6.43 23.79
C LEU A 242 -1.81 -5.25 22.82
N PHE A 243 -0.72 -4.46 22.84
CA PHE A 243 -0.59 -3.29 21.97
C PHE A 243 -0.73 -3.63 20.47
N THR A 244 -0.29 -4.82 20.05
CA THR A 244 -0.43 -5.30 18.65
C THR A 244 -1.89 -5.46 18.22
N THR A 245 -2.83 -5.67 19.16
CA THR A 245 -4.27 -5.72 18.88
C THR A 245 -4.74 -4.46 18.17
N ASN A 246 -4.19 -3.29 18.49
CA ASN A 246 -4.57 -2.05 17.83
C ASN A 246 -4.28 -2.10 16.32
N TYR A 247 -3.15 -2.71 15.90
CA TYR A 247 -2.80 -2.87 14.49
C TYR A 247 -3.69 -3.92 13.80
N ALA A 248 -3.98 -5.03 14.47
CA ALA A 248 -4.90 -6.04 13.94
C ALA A 248 -6.31 -5.46 13.71
N LEU A 249 -6.76 -4.58 14.61
CA LEU A 249 -8.05 -3.91 14.49
C LEU A 249 -8.09 -2.92 13.33
N ILE A 250 -7.09 -2.03 13.19
CA ILE A 250 -7.09 -1.06 12.09
C ILE A 250 -6.88 -1.71 10.72
N ASP A 251 -6.15 -2.83 10.65
CA ASP A 251 -5.97 -3.62 9.42
C ASP A 251 -7.33 -4.16 8.95
N PHE A 252 -8.07 -4.81 9.87
CA PHE A 252 -9.41 -5.30 9.57
C PHE A 252 -10.41 -4.17 9.27
N TRP A 253 -10.45 -3.10 10.07
CA TRP A 253 -11.37 -1.98 9.84
C TRP A 253 -11.11 -1.29 8.51
N ALA A 254 -9.86 -1.21 8.06
CA ALA A 254 -9.55 -0.68 6.73
C ALA A 254 -10.15 -1.53 5.61
N ILE A 255 -10.11 -2.86 5.76
CA ILE A 255 -10.70 -3.81 4.79
C ILE A 255 -12.23 -3.69 4.79
N ASP A 256 -12.87 -3.68 5.98
CA ASP A 256 -14.32 -3.52 6.10
C ASP A 256 -14.80 -2.16 5.55
N LEU A 257 -14.08 -1.08 5.87
CA LEU A 257 -14.40 0.25 5.37
C LEU A 257 -14.33 0.32 3.84
N MET A 258 -13.28 -0.27 3.26
CA MET A 258 -13.08 -0.29 1.82
C MET A 258 -14.11 -1.17 1.11
N PHE A 259 -14.44 -2.33 1.66
CA PHE A 259 -15.53 -3.17 1.16
C PHE A 259 -16.85 -2.41 1.10
N ARG A 260 -17.23 -1.74 2.20
CA ARG A 260 -18.45 -0.93 2.27
C ARG A 260 -18.44 0.24 1.28
N PHE A 261 -17.28 0.89 1.12
CA PHE A 261 -17.11 1.98 0.17
C PHE A 261 -17.24 1.51 -1.29
N GLN A 262 -16.59 0.41 -1.65
CA GLN A 262 -16.69 -0.19 -2.98
C GLN A 262 -18.12 -0.66 -3.27
N LEU A 263 -18.78 -1.27 -2.29
CA LEU A 263 -20.19 -1.66 -2.41
C LEU A 263 -21.09 -0.44 -2.65
N ALA A 264 -20.96 0.61 -1.85
CA ALA A 264 -21.72 1.85 -2.05
C ALA A 264 -21.47 2.46 -3.43
N THR A 265 -20.23 2.39 -3.94
CA THR A 265 -19.87 2.87 -5.28
C THR A 265 -20.55 2.06 -6.38
N VAL A 266 -20.51 0.72 -6.31
CA VAL A 266 -21.19 -0.16 -7.27
C VAL A 266 -22.70 0.04 -7.25
N GLU A 267 -23.29 0.24 -6.07
CA GLU A 267 -24.71 0.52 -5.92
C GLU A 267 -25.10 1.98 -6.26
N ARG A 268 -24.12 2.85 -6.52
CA ARG A 268 -24.29 4.30 -6.73
C ARG A 268 -25.03 4.98 -5.57
N LYS A 269 -24.70 4.57 -4.34
CA LYS A 269 -25.23 5.13 -3.09
C LYS A 269 -24.14 5.89 -2.35
N THR A 270 -24.57 6.80 -1.48
CA THR A 270 -23.67 7.40 -0.49
C THR A 270 -23.29 6.38 0.58
N PRO A 271 -22.07 6.45 1.15
CA PRO A 271 -21.69 5.65 2.31
C PRO A 271 -22.73 5.77 3.44
N SER A 272 -23.01 4.66 4.12
CA SER A 272 -23.98 4.64 5.22
C SER A 272 -23.42 5.30 6.48
N PRO A 273 -24.27 5.73 7.44
CA PRO A 273 -23.81 6.26 8.73
C PRO A 273 -22.89 5.29 9.50
N GLU A 274 -23.08 3.98 9.36
CA GLU A 274 -22.21 2.97 9.97
C GLU A 274 -20.82 2.97 9.31
N THR A 275 -20.75 3.23 8.01
CA THR A 275 -19.50 3.35 7.26
C THR A 275 -18.74 4.59 7.71
N GLU A 276 -19.44 5.71 7.89
CA GLU A 276 -18.88 6.94 8.46
C GLU A 276 -18.41 6.75 9.91
N ALA A 277 -19.20 6.07 10.76
CA ALA A 277 -18.82 5.76 12.13
C ALA A 277 -17.54 4.90 12.21
N LEU A 278 -17.35 3.97 11.27
CA LEU A 278 -16.14 3.18 11.16
C LEU A 278 -14.92 4.05 10.78
N ALA A 279 -15.08 5.02 9.86
CA ALA A 279 -14.03 5.98 9.54
C ALA A 279 -13.63 6.82 10.77
N PHE A 280 -14.60 7.31 11.57
CA PHE A 280 -14.30 7.99 12.83
C PHE A 280 -13.60 7.10 13.86
N LYS A 281 -14.00 5.82 13.96
CA LYS A 281 -13.34 4.82 14.82
C LYS A 281 -11.87 4.64 14.44
N MET A 282 -11.57 4.61 13.15
CA MET A 282 -10.21 4.55 12.61
C MET A 282 -9.41 5.83 12.92
N CYS A 283 -10.00 7.01 12.74
CA CYS A 283 -9.39 8.29 13.11
C CYS A 283 -9.05 8.37 14.61
N LYS A 284 -9.97 7.92 15.47
CA LYS A 284 -9.76 7.82 16.91
C LYS A 284 -8.59 6.92 17.27
N MET A 285 -8.47 5.76 16.61
CA MET A 285 -7.34 4.84 16.83
C MET A 285 -6.01 5.44 16.37
N PHE A 286 -5.99 6.08 15.21
CA PHE A 286 -4.80 6.77 14.73
C PHE A 286 -4.31 7.82 15.74
N GLU A 287 -5.21 8.64 16.26
CA GLU A 287 -4.86 9.70 17.20
C GLU A 287 -4.53 9.18 18.61
N ALA A 288 -5.18 8.11 19.06
CA ALA A 288 -4.81 7.42 20.31
C ALA A 288 -3.38 6.84 20.21
N LEU A 289 -3.03 6.21 19.08
CA LEU A 289 -1.66 5.77 18.79
C LEU A 289 -0.69 6.94 18.71
N GLU A 290 -1.12 8.10 18.22
CA GLU A 290 -0.31 9.30 18.16
C GLU A 290 0.01 9.86 19.56
N TYR A 291 -0.95 9.87 20.48
CA TYR A 291 -0.75 10.44 21.82
C TYR A 291 -0.16 9.47 22.84
N TYR A 292 -0.18 8.17 22.56
CA TYR A 292 0.40 7.19 23.48
C TYR A 292 1.94 7.29 23.55
N GLN A 293 2.50 7.61 24.72
CA GLN A 293 3.93 7.87 24.88
C GLN A 293 4.80 6.61 24.78
N GLN A 294 4.31 5.45 25.23
CA GLN A 294 5.07 4.20 25.21
C GLN A 294 4.91 3.44 23.89
N LYS A 295 4.38 4.09 22.85
CA LYS A 295 4.28 3.51 21.52
C LYS A 295 5.65 3.16 20.96
N LEU A 296 5.68 2.15 20.09
CA LEU A 296 6.87 1.84 19.31
C LEU A 296 7.20 2.99 18.34
N PRO A 297 8.50 3.28 18.09
CA PRO A 297 8.89 4.19 17.03
C PRO A 297 8.24 3.78 15.70
N GLY A 298 7.65 4.75 14.99
CA GLY A 298 6.94 4.49 13.73
C GLY A 298 5.49 4.03 13.88
N ALA A 299 4.90 4.02 15.08
CA ALA A 299 3.52 3.58 15.29
C ALA A 299 2.48 4.26 14.35
N ILE A 300 2.59 5.58 14.17
CA ILE A 300 1.71 6.32 13.25
C ILE A 300 1.98 6.00 11.77
N LEU A 301 3.21 5.62 11.42
CA LEU A 301 3.55 5.20 10.06
C LEU A 301 2.94 3.84 9.74
N ALA A 302 2.89 2.93 10.70
CA ALA A 302 2.21 1.64 10.56
C ALA A 302 0.69 1.79 10.37
N ALA A 303 0.10 2.91 10.81
CA ALA A 303 -1.32 3.22 10.67
C ALA A 303 -1.65 4.17 9.49
N GLN A 304 -0.69 4.48 8.61
CA GLN A 304 -0.87 5.50 7.57
C GLN A 304 -1.98 5.16 6.56
N ALA A 305 -2.10 3.87 6.19
CA ALA A 305 -3.03 3.43 5.15
C ALA A 305 -4.48 3.57 5.64
N THR A 306 -4.71 3.23 6.90
CA THR A 306 -5.96 3.40 7.64
C THR A 306 -6.47 4.84 7.54
N LEU A 307 -5.60 5.83 7.81
CA LEU A 307 -5.99 7.24 7.72
C LEU A 307 -6.37 7.64 6.29
N SER A 308 -5.63 7.13 5.30
CA SER A 308 -5.85 7.44 3.88
C SER A 308 -7.23 7.01 3.42
N ILE A 309 -7.66 5.79 3.78
CA ILE A 309 -8.99 5.28 3.43
C ILE A 309 -10.09 6.02 4.21
N ALA A 310 -9.90 6.26 5.51
CA ALA A 310 -10.87 7.00 6.32
C ALA A 310 -11.13 8.41 5.76
N SER A 311 -10.11 9.08 5.22
CA SER A 311 -10.21 10.44 4.68
C SER A 311 -11.16 10.58 3.48
N LEU A 312 -11.49 9.49 2.79
CA LEU A 312 -12.42 9.45 1.67
C LEU A 312 -13.90 9.40 2.10
N ILE A 313 -14.14 9.04 3.36
CA ILE A 313 -15.47 8.80 3.92
C ILE A 313 -15.89 9.92 4.87
N LEU A 314 -14.92 10.57 5.53
CA LEU A 314 -15.19 11.68 6.45
C LEU A 314 -15.95 12.82 5.77
N PRO A 315 -16.74 13.59 6.55
CA PRO A 315 -17.37 14.80 6.05
C PRO A 315 -16.36 15.75 5.39
N LYS A 316 -16.77 16.38 4.29
CA LYS A 316 -15.92 17.29 3.51
C LYS A 316 -15.96 18.74 4.01
N ASP A 317 -16.31 18.95 5.27
CA ASP A 317 -16.27 20.29 5.86
C ASP A 317 -14.85 20.69 6.30
N GLN A 318 -14.66 21.98 6.52
CA GLN A 318 -13.34 22.53 6.85
C GLN A 318 -12.72 21.89 8.10
N LYS A 319 -13.53 21.49 9.09
CA LYS A 319 -13.03 20.92 10.35
C LYS A 319 -12.34 19.58 10.08
N HIS A 320 -13.03 18.67 9.41
CA HIS A 320 -12.52 17.33 9.11
C HIS A 320 -11.36 17.38 8.12
N MET A 321 -11.48 18.17 7.05
CA MET A 321 -10.39 18.34 6.07
C MET A 321 -9.14 18.92 6.74
N THR A 322 -9.28 19.91 7.62
CA THR A 322 -8.13 20.49 8.34
C THR A 322 -7.49 19.46 9.27
N TRP A 323 -8.29 18.62 9.94
CA TRP A 323 -7.77 17.54 10.77
C TRP A 323 -6.97 16.54 9.92
N CYS A 324 -7.53 16.05 8.80
CA CYS A 324 -6.84 15.13 7.89
C CYS A 324 -5.53 15.73 7.37
N ARG A 325 -5.55 16.99 6.92
CA ARG A 325 -4.37 17.72 6.42
C ARG A 325 -3.26 17.76 7.48
N LYS A 326 -3.58 18.03 8.75
CA LYS A 326 -2.61 18.00 9.86
C LYS A 326 -2.03 16.60 10.07
N LYS A 327 -2.86 15.55 10.04
CA LYS A 327 -2.40 14.16 10.23
C LYS A 327 -1.53 13.69 9.06
N PHE A 328 -1.90 14.00 7.82
CA PHE A 328 -1.07 13.70 6.65
C PHE A 328 0.27 14.45 6.68
N ALA A 329 0.27 15.75 7.00
CA ALA A 329 1.50 16.53 7.19
C ALA A 329 2.43 15.88 8.22
N LYS A 330 1.87 15.39 9.33
CA LYS A 330 2.61 14.69 10.38
C LYS A 330 3.16 13.35 9.91
N ILE A 331 2.40 12.54 9.20
CA ILE A 331 2.89 11.26 8.65
C ILE A 331 4.07 11.50 7.70
N GLU A 332 3.93 12.47 6.79
CA GLU A 332 4.98 12.82 5.85
C GLU A 332 6.22 13.37 6.53
N SER A 333 6.06 14.18 7.58
CA SER A 333 7.20 14.67 8.36
C SER A 333 7.97 13.55 9.06
N HIS A 334 7.37 12.38 9.25
CA HIS A 334 8.02 11.19 9.79
C HIS A 334 8.60 10.27 8.70
N GLY A 335 8.44 10.63 7.41
CA GLY A 335 9.12 9.99 6.30
C GLY A 335 8.29 9.07 5.44
N TYR A 336 6.97 9.00 5.60
CA TYR A 336 6.12 8.29 4.64
C TYR A 336 5.49 9.30 3.69
N ILE A 337 5.96 9.36 2.45
CA ILE A 337 5.49 10.35 1.47
C ILE A 337 4.33 9.77 0.68
N TYR A 338 3.21 10.47 0.67
CA TYR A 338 2.08 10.07 -0.14
C TYR A 338 2.32 10.38 -1.62
N PRO A 339 1.83 9.51 -2.53
CA PRO A 339 2.03 9.69 -3.96
C PRO A 339 1.41 10.97 -4.49
N ALA A 340 1.98 11.51 -5.58
CA ALA A 340 1.40 12.64 -6.29
C ALA A 340 -0.06 12.35 -6.71
N ALA A 341 -0.34 11.16 -7.23
CA ALA A 341 -1.67 10.74 -7.64
C ALA A 341 -2.68 10.69 -6.47
N PHE A 342 -2.23 10.34 -5.26
CA PHE A 342 -3.09 10.38 -4.07
C PHE A 342 -3.46 11.82 -3.69
N ARG A 343 -2.48 12.73 -3.73
CA ARG A 343 -2.70 14.17 -3.47
C ARG A 343 -3.60 14.81 -4.53
N GLU A 344 -3.44 14.44 -5.80
CA GLU A 344 -4.29 14.89 -6.90
C GLU A 344 -5.74 14.46 -6.67
N ARG A 345 -5.97 13.18 -6.37
CA ARG A 345 -7.32 12.70 -6.02
C ARG A 345 -7.93 13.40 -4.83
N LEU A 346 -7.18 13.56 -3.73
CA LEU A 346 -7.72 14.24 -2.56
C LEU A 346 -8.04 15.71 -2.87
N THR A 347 -7.27 16.34 -3.75
CA THR A 347 -7.57 17.69 -4.23
C THR A 347 -8.93 17.73 -4.91
N ASP A 348 -9.19 16.79 -5.82
CA ASP A 348 -10.47 16.71 -6.53
C ASP A 348 -11.62 16.35 -5.58
N HIS A 349 -11.38 15.36 -4.69
CA HIS A 349 -12.39 14.86 -3.76
C HIS A 349 -12.82 15.89 -2.71
N TRP A 350 -11.88 16.70 -2.21
CA TRP A 350 -12.13 17.77 -1.23
C TRP A 350 -12.48 19.12 -1.87
N GLY A 351 -12.16 19.32 -3.16
CA GLY A 351 -12.28 20.63 -3.81
C GLY A 351 -11.25 21.65 -3.31
N GLU A 352 -10.15 21.20 -2.70
CA GLU A 352 -9.13 22.01 -2.03
C GLU A 352 -7.73 21.57 -2.47
N ASP A 353 -6.90 22.51 -2.94
CA ASP A 353 -5.56 22.16 -3.46
C ASP A 353 -4.61 21.68 -2.35
N VAL A 354 -4.22 20.41 -2.43
CA VAL A 354 -3.22 19.75 -1.58
C VAL A 354 -2.07 19.16 -2.39
N ARG A 355 -2.00 19.45 -3.70
CA ARG A 355 -0.98 18.89 -4.60
C ARG A 355 0.41 19.26 -4.13
N ARG A 356 0.63 20.51 -3.76
CA ARG A 356 1.94 21.00 -3.29
C ARG A 356 2.27 20.54 -1.88
N TRP A 357 1.39 20.82 -0.92
CA TRP A 357 1.58 20.48 0.49
C TRP A 357 0.24 20.35 1.22
N TRP A 358 0.24 19.62 2.31
CA TRP A 358 -0.95 19.37 3.12
C TRP A 358 -1.44 20.60 3.84
N LEU A 359 -0.57 21.45 4.38
CA LEU A 359 -1.00 22.63 5.13
C LEU A 359 -1.00 23.90 4.25
N PRO A 360 -1.93 24.85 4.47
CA PRO A 360 -1.92 26.14 3.76
C PRO A 360 -0.58 26.87 3.92
N ASN A 361 -0.21 27.65 2.90
CA ASN A 361 1.01 28.49 2.90
C ASN A 361 2.31 27.74 3.20
N ASP A 362 2.42 26.46 2.79
CA ASP A 362 3.56 25.58 3.10
C ASP A 362 3.86 25.47 4.61
N GLY A 363 2.84 25.62 5.47
CA GLY A 363 2.99 25.54 6.92
C GLY A 363 3.66 24.22 7.35
N ASP A 364 4.71 24.32 8.17
CA ASP A 364 5.50 23.17 8.65
C ASP A 364 6.00 22.22 7.54
N TYR A 365 6.16 22.68 6.29
CA TYR A 365 6.65 21.83 5.20
C TYR A 365 8.17 21.56 5.33
N PRO A 366 8.60 20.34 5.72
CA PRO A 366 10.00 20.11 6.03
C PRO A 366 10.87 20.18 4.76
N PRO A 367 12.02 20.91 4.78
CA PRO A 367 12.88 21.05 3.60
C PRO A 367 13.36 19.72 3.01
N MET A 368 13.61 18.73 3.87
CA MET A 368 14.02 17.40 3.45
C MET A 368 12.89 16.67 2.68
N ILE A 369 11.64 16.76 3.16
CA ILE A 369 10.48 16.16 2.47
C ILE A 369 10.24 16.84 1.12
N ARG A 370 10.41 18.16 1.05
CA ARG A 370 10.39 18.90 -0.22
C ARG A 370 11.43 18.37 -1.20
N SER A 371 12.68 18.25 -0.75
CA SER A 371 13.78 17.74 -1.58
C SER A 371 13.54 16.32 -2.08
N ILE A 372 12.94 15.45 -1.25
CA ILE A 372 12.60 14.07 -1.65
C ILE A 372 11.51 14.08 -2.70
N ARG A 373 10.42 14.84 -2.50
CA ARG A 373 9.33 14.94 -3.46
C ARG A 373 9.79 15.47 -4.81
N GLU A 374 10.59 16.55 -4.82
CA GLU A 374 11.20 17.10 -6.05
C GLU A 374 12.03 16.04 -6.79
N TRP A 375 12.88 15.31 -6.06
CA TRP A 375 13.69 14.23 -6.63
C TRP A 375 12.86 13.06 -7.17
N THR A 376 11.79 12.65 -6.47
CA THR A 376 10.88 11.59 -6.94
C THR A 376 10.12 12.06 -8.19
N GLU A 377 9.60 13.29 -8.20
CA GLU A 377 8.87 13.86 -9.34
C GLU A 377 9.78 13.96 -10.58
N GLU A 378 11.05 14.35 -10.43
CA GLU A 378 12.03 14.34 -11.51
C GLU A 378 12.24 12.93 -12.12
N ARG A 379 12.25 11.89 -11.28
CA ARG A 379 12.37 10.48 -11.72
C ARG A 379 11.13 10.00 -12.45
N THR A 380 9.93 10.40 -12.00
CA THR A 380 8.66 9.98 -12.60
C THR A 380 8.38 10.67 -13.94
N VAL A 381 8.73 11.97 -14.06
CA VAL A 381 8.47 12.78 -15.28
C VAL A 381 9.48 12.52 -16.40
N LYS A 382 10.68 12.01 -16.08
CA LYS A 382 11.70 11.58 -17.06
C LYS A 382 11.99 10.08 -16.92
N PRO A 383 11.06 9.20 -17.33
CA PRO A 383 11.29 7.77 -17.25
C PRO A 383 12.47 7.39 -18.16
N ARG A 384 13.45 6.68 -17.62
CA ARG A 384 14.62 6.22 -18.40
C ARG A 384 14.38 4.89 -19.12
N ASP A 385 13.28 4.19 -18.84
CA ASP A 385 12.92 2.86 -19.39
C ASP A 385 11.38 2.73 -19.56
N SER A 386 10.90 1.57 -20.03
CA SER A 386 9.51 1.18 -20.42
C SER A 386 8.37 1.43 -19.41
N ALA A 387 8.61 2.19 -18.34
CA ALA A 387 7.67 2.65 -17.31
C ALA A 387 6.53 3.55 -17.83
N GLY A 388 6.45 3.80 -19.14
CA GLY A 388 5.32 4.51 -19.76
C GLY A 388 4.00 3.72 -19.70
N GLU A 389 4.06 2.39 -19.65
CA GLU A 389 2.88 1.53 -19.43
C GLU A 389 2.46 1.53 -17.96
N ASP A 390 3.40 1.48 -17.01
CA ASP A 390 3.13 1.56 -15.55
C ASP A 390 2.50 2.90 -15.14
N ILE A 391 2.80 4.02 -15.82
CA ILE A 391 2.16 5.32 -15.57
C ILE A 391 0.69 5.33 -16.02
N ARG A 392 0.34 4.60 -17.08
CA ARG A 392 -1.07 4.39 -17.47
C ARG A 392 -1.79 3.47 -16.49
N GLU A 393 -1.11 2.42 -16.00
CA GLU A 393 -1.61 1.59 -14.90
C GLU A 393 -1.85 2.44 -13.65
N ILE A 394 -0.98 3.39 -13.29
CA ILE A 394 -1.21 4.31 -12.15
C ILE A 394 -2.40 5.25 -12.42
N LYS A 395 -2.63 5.74 -13.63
CA LYS A 395 -3.88 6.48 -13.90
C LYS A 395 -5.12 5.58 -13.83
N GLY A 396 -5.00 4.28 -14.13
CA GLY A 396 -6.04 3.25 -13.97
C GLY A 396 -6.32 2.85 -12.52
N ILE A 397 -5.24 2.63 -11.75
CA ILE A 397 -5.19 2.52 -10.28
C ILE A 397 -5.93 3.70 -9.69
N PHE A 398 -5.52 4.89 -10.15
CA PHE A 398 -6.07 6.24 -10.12
C PHE A 398 -7.58 6.42 -10.38
N SER A 399 -8.13 5.64 -11.30
CA SER A 399 -9.49 5.80 -11.82
C SER A 399 -10.49 4.78 -11.28
N SER A 400 -10.07 3.64 -10.73
CA SER A 400 -11.00 2.68 -10.09
C SER A 400 -11.70 3.25 -8.84
N TRP A 401 -11.24 4.40 -8.35
CA TRP A 401 -11.85 5.17 -7.25
C TRP A 401 -12.76 6.30 -7.76
N THR A 402 -13.13 6.34 -9.05
CA THR A 402 -14.01 7.36 -9.60
C THR A 402 -15.37 7.36 -8.90
N LEU A 403 -15.61 8.41 -8.13
CA LEU A 403 -16.95 8.97 -7.94
C LEU A 403 -17.41 9.49 -9.30
N GLU A 404 -18.28 8.76 -9.98
CA GLU A 404 -19.12 9.41 -11.00
C GLU A 404 -20.04 10.37 -10.26
N ASP A 405 -19.68 11.64 -10.24
CA ASP A 405 -20.61 12.71 -9.91
C ASP A 405 -21.80 12.58 -10.87
N GLY A 406 -22.98 12.34 -10.29
CA GLY A 406 -24.24 12.32 -11.01
C GLY A 406 -24.54 13.68 -11.62
N VAL A 407 -23.94 13.97 -12.78
CA VAL A 407 -24.37 15.02 -13.69
C VAL A 407 -24.77 14.33 -14.98
N THR A 408 -26.08 14.11 -15.08
CA THR A 408 -26.77 13.70 -16.29
C THR A 408 -26.38 14.60 -17.47
N LYS A 409 -25.48 14.12 -18.34
CA LYS A 409 -25.48 14.60 -19.73
C LYS A 409 -26.64 13.93 -20.44
N ALA A 410 -27.75 14.66 -20.51
CA ALA A 410 -28.86 14.32 -21.38
C ALA A 410 -28.34 14.06 -22.80
N GLU A 411 -28.59 12.86 -23.29
CA GLU A 411 -28.40 12.45 -24.66
C GLU A 411 -29.19 13.40 -25.57
N LYS A 412 -28.49 14.19 -26.38
CA LYS A 412 -29.07 14.67 -27.63
C LYS A 412 -28.77 13.62 -28.67
N GLY A 413 -29.82 12.89 -29.03
CA GLY A 413 -29.81 11.87 -30.07
C GLY A 413 -29.21 12.40 -31.37
N THR A 414 -28.53 11.52 -32.07
CA THR A 414 -28.28 11.69 -33.49
C THR A 414 -28.73 10.42 -34.18
N GLU A 415 -29.63 10.63 -35.13
CA GLU A 415 -30.25 9.63 -35.97
C GLU A 415 -29.20 8.88 -36.82
N THR A 416 -29.58 7.63 -37.11
CA THR A 416 -29.09 6.71 -38.13
C THR A 416 -28.39 7.30 -39.35
N GLU A 417 -27.26 6.70 -39.74
CA GLU A 417 -27.08 6.24 -41.13
C GLU A 417 -26.03 5.11 -41.21
N SER A 418 -26.36 4.12 -42.02
CA SER A 418 -25.67 2.85 -42.28
C SER A 418 -24.78 2.93 -43.52
N ASP A 419 -23.60 2.30 -43.46
CA ASP A 419 -22.92 1.54 -44.54
C ASP A 419 -21.55 1.14 -43.95
N GLY A 420 -21.11 -0.12 -43.88
CA GLY A 420 -21.18 -1.18 -44.87
C GLY A 420 -19.77 -1.36 -45.46
N LEU A 421 -19.04 -2.41 -45.06
CA LEU A 421 -18.09 -3.17 -45.89
C LEU A 421 -17.37 -4.29 -45.08
N GLU A 422 -17.43 -5.49 -45.64
CA GLU A 422 -16.94 -6.78 -45.15
C GLU A 422 -15.48 -7.10 -45.54
N HIS A 423 -14.95 -8.11 -44.83
CA HIS A 423 -13.96 -9.14 -45.19
C HIS A 423 -12.46 -8.81 -45.28
N SER A 424 -11.66 -9.52 -44.46
CA SER A 424 -10.99 -10.78 -44.89
C SER A 424 -10.18 -11.46 -43.76
N ASP A 425 -10.29 -12.78 -43.68
CA ASP A 425 -9.58 -13.73 -42.81
C ASP A 425 -8.05 -13.79 -43.00
N ALA A 426 -7.31 -14.18 -41.95
CA ALA A 426 -6.23 -15.20 -42.04
C ALA A 426 -5.62 -15.54 -40.65
N ASP A 427 -5.68 -16.84 -40.35
CA ASP A 427 -4.92 -17.72 -39.45
C ASP A 427 -3.59 -17.25 -38.79
N GLY A 428 -3.31 -17.83 -37.61
CA GLY A 428 -1.95 -18.32 -37.32
C GLY A 428 -1.42 -18.15 -35.90
N ASP A 429 -1.53 -19.22 -35.11
CA ASP A 429 -0.94 -19.48 -33.79
C ASP A 429 0.61 -19.35 -33.74
N GLY A 430 1.18 -18.84 -32.63
CA GLY A 430 2.63 -18.91 -32.37
C GLY A 430 3.18 -17.94 -31.29
N PRO A 431 4.07 -18.38 -30.38
CA PRO A 431 4.40 -17.70 -29.12
C PRO A 431 5.36 -16.51 -29.31
N MET A 432 5.11 -15.41 -28.59
CA MET A 432 5.95 -14.21 -28.56
C MET A 432 7.33 -14.52 -27.96
N VAL A 433 8.30 -14.68 -28.86
CA VAL A 433 9.74 -14.65 -28.60
C VAL A 433 10.14 -13.19 -28.32
N TYR A 434 10.54 -12.87 -27.09
CA TYR A 434 11.12 -11.56 -26.80
C TYR A 434 12.49 -11.41 -27.47
N GLY A 435 12.51 -10.60 -28.52
CA GLY A 435 13.69 -10.24 -29.31
C GLY A 435 14.67 -9.31 -28.58
N SER A 436 15.93 -9.58 -28.85
CA SER A 436 17.17 -8.81 -28.75
C SER A 436 17.10 -7.32 -28.36
N SER A 437 17.92 -6.98 -27.35
CA SER A 437 18.37 -5.62 -27.00
C SER A 437 19.02 -4.89 -28.17
N PRO A 438 18.87 -3.56 -28.33
CA PRO A 438 19.73 -2.78 -29.21
C PRO A 438 21.12 -2.61 -28.60
N ASP A 439 22.14 -2.86 -29.41
CA ASP A 439 23.55 -2.61 -29.14
C ASP A 439 23.82 -1.11 -28.89
N TYR A 440 24.58 -0.79 -27.84
CA TYR A 440 25.20 0.52 -27.67
C TYR A 440 26.71 0.42 -27.91
N ASP A 441 27.15 1.10 -28.99
CA ASP A 441 28.51 1.24 -29.48
C ASP A 441 29.34 2.15 -28.54
N TRP A 442 30.33 1.58 -27.83
CA TRP A 442 31.21 2.28 -26.90
C TRP A 442 32.56 2.71 -27.50
N ASN A 443 32.61 3.09 -28.79
CA ASN A 443 33.83 3.61 -29.38
C ASN A 443 33.68 5.06 -29.86
N ARG A 444 34.10 6.02 -29.03
CA ARG A 444 34.70 7.30 -29.48
C ARG A 444 35.46 7.98 -28.34
N ILE A 445 36.77 7.74 -28.33
CA ILE A 445 37.78 8.64 -27.77
C ILE A 445 38.02 9.76 -28.80
N PRO A 446 38.21 11.02 -28.37
CA PRO A 446 39.17 11.87 -29.06
C PRO A 446 40.23 12.46 -28.11
N VAL A 447 41.44 11.95 -28.31
CA VAL A 447 42.73 12.65 -28.53
C VAL A 447 42.95 14.03 -27.90
N GLN A 448 44.07 14.09 -27.18
CA GLN A 448 44.82 15.26 -26.70
C GLN A 448 44.99 16.40 -27.72
N LEU A 449 44.96 17.64 -27.23
CA LEU A 449 45.85 18.70 -27.71
C LEU A 449 46.44 19.43 -26.50
N GLY A 450 47.75 19.29 -26.31
CA GLY A 450 48.54 20.16 -25.45
C GLY A 450 49.03 21.39 -26.22
N GLY A 451 49.44 22.43 -25.49
CA GLY A 451 50.32 23.46 -26.01
C GLY A 451 50.08 24.88 -25.51
N ARG A 452 50.48 25.17 -24.26
CA ARG A 452 51.56 26.10 -23.85
C ARG A 452 51.35 26.58 -22.42
#